data_AF-A0A0T0PVT0-F1
#
_entry.id   AF-A0A0T0PVT0-F1
#
_cell.length_a   1.000
_cell.length_b   1.000
_cell.length_c   1.000
_cell.angle_alpha   90.00
_cell.angle_beta   90.00
_cell.angle_gamma   90.00
#
_symmetry.space_group_name_H-M   'P 1'
#
loop_
_entity.id
_entity.type
_entity.pdbx_description
1 polymer ?
#
loop_
_entity_poly.entity_id
_entity_poly.type
_entity_poly.pdbx_seq_one_letter_code
_entity_poly.pdbx_strand_id
1 'polypeptide(L)' 'MFGGAFGAAIYAIAATVAPRMAQIVDVLFARPQPRFAPLTELVHAERRIAVRRWATASARGSFRPREAA' A
#
# COMPACT_ATOMS: atom_id res chain seq x y z
N MET A 1 -1.35 -49.90 -3.10
CA MET A 1 -1.71 -48.68 -3.87
C MET A 1 -1.75 -47.45 -2.96
N PHE A 2 -0.60 -46.99 -2.46
CA PHE A 2 -0.52 -45.80 -1.58
C PHE A 2 0.11 -44.57 -2.26
N GLY A 3 0.82 -44.76 -3.38
CA GLY A 3 1.49 -43.67 -4.09
C GLY A 3 0.53 -42.60 -4.63
N GLY A 4 -0.66 -42.99 -5.08
CA GLY A 4 -1.68 -42.04 -5.56
C GLY A 4 -2.21 -41.12 -4.45
N ALA A 5 -2.54 -41.69 -3.28
CA ALA A 5 -3.00 -40.92 -2.13
C ALA A 5 -1.90 -40.01 -1.57
N PHE A 6 -0.65 -40.49 -1.55
CA PHE A 6 0.50 -39.71 -1.14
C PHE A 6 0.75 -38.52 -2.09
N GLY A 7 0.68 -38.75 -3.41
CA GLY A 7 0.77 -37.69 -4.41
C GLY A 7 -0.33 -36.65 -4.28
N ALA A 8 -1.58 -37.09 -4.06
CA ALA A 8 -2.71 -36.19 -3.84
C ALA A 8 -2.54 -35.33 -2.56
N ALA A 9 -2.02 -35.91 -1.49
CA ALA A 9 -1.74 -35.20 -0.25
C ALA A 9 -0.66 -34.12 -0.44
N ILE A 10 0.45 -34.46 -1.11
CA ILE A 10 1.50 -33.48 -1.44
C ILE A 10 0.94 -32.37 -2.32
N TYR A 11 0.15 -32.71 -3.34
CA TYR A 11 -0.47 -31.72 -4.22
C TYR A 11 -1.39 -30.77 -3.46
N ALA A 12 -2.24 -31.28 -2.57
CA ALA A 12 -3.12 -30.46 -1.75
C ALA A 12 -2.35 -29.52 -0.81
N ILE A 13 -1.27 -30.01 -0.20
CA ILE A 13 -0.39 -29.19 0.64
C ILE A 13 0.29 -28.11 -0.21
N ALA A 14 0.86 -28.45 -1.36
CA ALA A 14 1.53 -27.50 -2.23
C ALA A 14 0.54 -26.44 -2.76
N ALA A 15 -0.66 -26.84 -3.20
CA ALA A 15 -1.67 -25.94 -3.74
C ALA A 15 -2.17 -24.91 -2.71
N THR A 16 -2.23 -25.29 -1.44
CA THR A 16 -2.68 -24.41 -0.34
C THR A 16 -1.56 -23.53 0.21
N VAL A 17 -0.33 -24.04 0.20
CA VAL A 17 0.83 -23.35 0.78
C VAL A 17 1.50 -22.40 -0.23
N ALA A 18 1.57 -22.76 -1.51
CA ALA A 18 2.18 -21.95 -2.57
C ALA A 18 1.72 -20.48 -2.60
N PRO A 19 0.42 -20.13 -2.55
CA PRO A 19 -0.02 -18.73 -2.59
C PRO A 19 0.37 -17.94 -1.32
N ARG A 20 0.67 -18.61 -0.20
CA ARG A 20 1.05 -17.98 1.07
C ARG A 20 2.57 -17.90 1.27
N MET A 21 3.36 -18.58 0.43
CA MET A 21 4.81 -18.59 0.54
C MET A 21 5.42 -17.18 0.43
N ALA A 22 4.88 -16.32 -0.44
CA ALA A 22 5.32 -14.93 -0.53
C ALA A 22 5.13 -14.17 0.79
N GLN A 23 3.99 -14.38 1.48
CA GLN A 23 3.72 -13.76 2.78
C GLN A 23 4.64 -14.30 3.88
N ILE A 24 4.94 -15.60 3.87
CA ILE A 24 5.86 -16.24 4.82
C ILE A 24 7.27 -15.69 4.65
N VAL A 25 7.74 -15.56 3.41
CA VAL A 25 9.03 -14.97 3.07
C VAL A 25 9.07 -13.51 3.50
N ASP A 26 8.04 -12.72 3.22
CA ASP A 26 8.00 -11.31 3.64
C ASP A 26 8.06 -11.16 5.17
N VAL A 27 7.36 -12.01 5.92
CA VAL A 27 7.44 -12.03 7.41
C VAL A 27 8.84 -12.43 7.88
N LEU A 28 9.43 -13.47 7.28
CA LEU A 28 10.76 -13.97 7.65
C LEU A 28 11.86 -12.93 7.41
N PHE A 29 11.77 -12.18 6.32
CA PHE A 29 12.71 -11.12 5.98
C PHE A 29 12.37 -9.78 6.64
N ALA A 30 11.44 -9.77 7.59
CA ALA A 30 10.92 -8.56 8.25
C ALA A 30 10.55 -7.45 7.24
N ARG A 31 10.14 -7.84 6.03
CA ARG A 31 9.67 -6.89 5.03
C ARG A 31 8.32 -6.36 5.51
N PRO A 32 8.16 -5.03 5.63
CA PRO A 32 6.89 -4.48 6.04
C PRO A 32 5.83 -4.90 5.03
N GLN A 33 4.90 -5.75 5.46
CA GLN A 33 3.82 -6.19 4.59
C GLN A 33 3.04 -4.96 4.13
N PRO A 34 2.80 -4.78 2.81
CA PRO A 34 1.98 -3.69 2.28
C PRO A 34 0.49 -3.93 2.53
N ARG A 35 0.11 -4.47 3.70
CA ARG A 35 -1.29 -4.69 4.12
C ARG A 35 -2.10 -3.38 4.14
N PHE A 36 -1.41 -2.25 4.21
CA PHE A 36 -1.99 -0.91 4.16
C PHE A 36 -1.68 -0.14 2.86
N ALA A 37 -1.10 -0.77 1.83
CA ALA A 37 -0.83 -0.09 0.55
C ALA A 37 -2.01 0.74 0.00
N PRO A 38 -3.26 0.26 -0.03
CA PRO A 38 -4.37 1.08 -0.51
C PRO A 38 -4.69 2.28 0.41
N LEU A 39 -4.49 2.14 1.73
CA LEU A 39 -4.69 3.24 2.68
C LEU A 39 -3.55 4.27 2.59
N THR A 40 -2.32 3.80 2.38
CA THR A 40 -1.14 4.64 2.18
C THR A 40 -1.29 5.50 0.92
N GLU A 41 -1.79 4.93 -0.18
CA GLU A 41 -2.12 5.67 -1.40
C GLU A 41 -3.17 6.76 -1.14
N LEU A 42 -4.24 6.45 -0.39
CA LEU A 42 -5.26 7.44 -0.01
C LEU A 42 -4.67 8.58 0.83
N VAL A 43 -3.84 8.26 1.82
CA VAL A 43 -3.21 9.27 2.70
C VAL A 43 -2.24 10.15 1.90
N HIS A 44 -1.49 9.57 0.95
CA HIS A 44 -0.62 10.34 0.07
C HIS A 44 -1.41 11.28 -0.85
N ALA A 45 -2.54 10.81 -1.39
CA ALA A 45 -3.44 11.63 -2.20
C ALA A 45 -3.98 12.81 -1.38
N GLU A 46 -4.51 12.56 -0.19
CA GLU A 46 -5.08 13.59 0.69
C GLU A 46 -4.02 14.61 1.14
N ARG A 47 -2.83 14.12 1.53
CA ARG A 47 -1.70 14.98 1.90
C ARG A 47 -1.32 15.92 0.76
N ARG A 48 -1.31 15.45 -0.49
CA ARG A 48 -0.98 16.27 -1.66
C ARG A 48 -2.03 17.35 -1.93
N ILE A 49 -3.32 17.04 -1.74
CA ILE A 49 -4.42 18.01 -1.86
C ILE A 49 -4.30 19.08 -0.78
N ALA A 50 -4.10 18.66 0.47
CA ALA A 50 -3.91 19.57 1.59
C ALA A 50 -2.71 20.51 1.34
N VAL A 51 -1.53 19.98 1.00
CA VAL A 51 -0.34 20.80 0.73
C VAL A 51 -0.58 21.80 -0.42
N ARG A 52 -1.25 21.38 -1.50
CA ARG A 52 -1.60 22.29 -2.60
C ARG A 52 -2.57 23.38 -2.15
N ARG A 53 -3.56 23.04 -1.33
CA ARG A 53 -4.50 24.00 -0.77
C ARG A 53 -3.82 25.01 0.14
N TRP A 54 -2.90 24.57 0.97
CA TRP A 54 -2.10 25.46 1.82
C TRP A 54 -1.20 26.37 0.99
N ALA A 55 -0.47 25.83 0.01
CA ALA A 55 0.40 26.62 -0.86
C ALA A 55 -0.38 27.69 -1.65
N THR A 56 -1.57 27.34 -2.16
CA THR A 56 -2.43 28.29 -2.89
C THR A 56 -3.14 29.29 -1.96
N ALA A 57 -3.53 28.90 -0.75
CA ALA A 57 -4.07 29.80 0.25
C ALA A 57 -3.02 30.83 0.71
N SER A 58 -1.77 30.40 0.95
CA SER A 58 -0.66 31.29 1.25
C SER A 58 -0.36 32.25 0.10
N ALA A 59 -0.42 31.79 -1.15
CA ALA A 59 -0.25 32.66 -2.32
C ALA A 59 -1.39 33.70 -2.47
N ARG A 60 -2.65 33.34 -2.19
CA ARG A 60 -3.75 34.32 -2.22
C ARG A 60 -3.64 35.38 -1.12
N GLY A 61 -3.05 35.04 0.03
CA GLY A 61 -2.74 36.01 1.10
C GLY A 61 -1.69 37.06 0.70
N SER A 62 -0.80 36.75 -0.24
CA SER A 62 0.22 37.69 -0.74
C SER A 62 -0.24 38.55 -1.92
N PHE A 63 -1.30 38.16 -2.65
CA PHE A 63 -1.90 38.93 -3.74
C PHE A 63 -3.09 39.79 -3.26
N ARG A 64 -2.92 40.57 -2.19
CA ARG A 64 -3.81 41.71 -1.95
C ARG A 64 -3.23 42.90 -2.74
N PRO A 65 -3.85 43.33 -3.86
CA PRO A 65 -3.38 44.51 -4.56
C PRO A 65 -3.54 45.68 -3.61
N ARG A 66 -2.42 46.32 -3.28
CA ARG A 66 -2.41 47.58 -2.53
C ARG A 66 -2.80 48.67 -3.51
N GLU A 67 -4.09 48.75 -3.85
CA GLU A 67 -4.66 49.96 -4.44
C GLU A 67 -4.72 51.02 -3.34
N ALA A 68 -3.69 51.85 -3.29
CA ALA A 68 -3.68 53.16 -2.65
C ALA A 68 -3.06 54.08 -3.72
N ALA A 69 -3.90 54.82 -4.45
CA ALA A 69 -4.35 56.19 -4.14
C ALA A 69 -3.46 57.20 -4.88
#